data_AF-A0A9Q8HPD1-F1
#
_entry.id   AF-A0A9Q8HPD1-F1
#
_cell.length_a   1.000
_cell.length_b   1.000
_cell.length_c   1.000
_cell.angle_alpha   90.00
_cell.angle_beta   90.00
_cell.angle_gamma   90.00
#
_symmetry.space_group_name_H-M   'P 1'
#
loop_
_entity.id
_entity.type
_entity.pdbx_description
1 polymer ?
#
loop_
_entity_poly.entity_id
_entity_poly.type
_entity_poly.pdbx_seq_one_letter_code
_entity_poly.pdbx_strand_id
1 'polypeptide(L)'
;MLHLYYSNHLETQKALLIRLLGLQPLSDPFQSEQILVQSQGMAQWLKQQIAENCGVAANIAFPLPASFIWHQYHRTLPNVPQRNAFEKESMQWHLMALIPTLLLLPEFAELKQYLSGQPQTEQQKLYQLSGKIADLFDQYLVYRPEWITAWEQNNDQAVIQAIMQH
;
A
#
# COMPACT_ATOMS: atom_id res chain seq x y z
N MET A 1 -23.84 -3.73 -6.03
CA MET A 1 -24.42 -2.79 -5.04
C MET A 1 -23.46 -2.71 -3.87
N LEU A 2 -23.15 -1.51 -3.37
CA LEU A 2 -22.30 -1.33 -2.19
C LEU A 2 -23.20 -1.17 -0.96
N HIS A 3 -23.11 -2.10 -0.01
CA HIS A 3 -23.87 -2.05 1.24
C HIS A 3 -22.98 -1.56 2.37
N LEU A 4 -23.51 -0.66 3.20
CA LEU A 4 -22.78 -0.08 4.33
C LEU A 4 -23.50 -0.36 5.64
N TYR A 5 -22.81 -1.03 6.55
CA TYR A 5 -23.36 -1.46 7.83
C TYR A 5 -22.63 -0.74 8.98
N TYR A 6 -23.36 0.11 9.69
CA TYR A 6 -22.84 0.88 10.81
C TYR A 6 -23.15 0.20 12.14
N SER A 7 -22.19 0.22 13.06
CA SER A 7 -22.36 -0.25 14.44
C SER A 7 -21.28 0.35 15.32
N ASN A 8 -21.60 0.58 16.60
CA ASN A 8 -20.64 1.00 17.62
C ASN A 8 -19.97 -0.21 18.32
N HIS A 9 -20.41 -1.42 18.01
CA HIS A 9 -19.86 -2.66 18.56
C HIS A 9 -19.36 -3.55 17.42
N LEU A 10 -18.06 -3.88 17.49
CA LEU A 10 -17.42 -4.80 16.56
C LEU A 10 -18.10 -6.18 16.58
N GLU A 11 -18.55 -6.64 17.75
CA GLU A 11 -19.30 -7.89 17.92
C GLU A 11 -20.55 -7.98 17.04
N THR A 12 -21.27 -6.87 16.90
CA THR A 12 -22.46 -6.80 16.04
C THR A 12 -22.08 -6.89 14.57
N GLN A 13 -21.01 -6.20 14.13
CA GLN A 13 -20.53 -6.27 12.75
C GLN A 13 -20.03 -7.67 12.39
N LYS A 14 -19.31 -8.30 13.32
CA LYS A 14 -18.86 -9.69 13.22
C LYS A 14 -20.04 -10.66 13.10
N ALA A 15 -21.05 -10.54 13.97
CA ALA A 15 -22.24 -11.39 13.90
C ALA A 15 -22.98 -11.23 12.56
N LEU A 16 -23.07 -10.00 12.05
CA LEU A 16 -23.64 -9.73 10.74
C LEU A 16 -22.82 -10.36 9.61
N LEU A 17 -21.49 -10.20 9.62
CA LEU A 17 -20.58 -10.82 8.65
C LEU A 17 -20.76 -12.34 8.61
N ILE A 18 -20.75 -13.01 9.76
CA ILE A 18 -20.94 -14.46 9.87
C ILE A 18 -22.31 -14.86 9.31
N ARG A 19 -23.36 -14.10 9.63
CA ARG A 19 -24.70 -14.35 9.09
C ARG A 19 -24.75 -14.20 7.56
N LEU A 20 -24.07 -13.20 7.00
CA LEU A 20 -24.02 -12.99 5.56
C LEU A 20 -23.30 -14.15 4.85
N LEU A 21 -22.17 -14.60 5.38
CA LEU A 21 -21.43 -15.76 4.86
C LEU A 21 -22.30 -17.02 4.83
N GLY A 22 -23.14 -17.24 5.85
CA GLY A 22 -24.05 -18.39 5.89
C GLY A 22 -25.26 -18.29 4.96
N LEU A 23 -25.78 -17.07 4.73
CA LEU A 23 -26.96 -16.86 3.88
C LEU A 23 -26.63 -16.85 2.39
N GLN A 24 -25.40 -16.48 2.03
CA GLN A 24 -24.96 -16.30 0.65
C GLN A 24 -23.61 -16.99 0.42
N PRO A 25 -23.55 -18.33 0.45
CA PRO A 25 -22.32 -19.05 0.17
C PRO A 25 -21.85 -18.81 -1.27
N LEU A 26 -20.54 -18.82 -1.48
CA LEU A 26 -19.94 -18.78 -2.81
C LEU A 26 -20.41 -19.97 -3.66
N SER A 27 -20.59 -19.74 -4.97
CA SER A 27 -21.04 -20.78 -5.90
C SER A 27 -19.96 -21.82 -6.22
N ASP A 28 -18.68 -21.43 -6.17
CA ASP A 28 -17.53 -22.31 -6.38
C ASP A 28 -16.95 -22.75 -5.03
N PRO A 29 -16.93 -24.06 -4.72
CA PRO A 29 -16.42 -24.56 -3.44
C PRO A 29 -14.92 -24.34 -3.21
N PHE A 30 -14.13 -24.07 -4.25
CA PHE A 30 -12.69 -23.78 -4.12
C PHE A 30 -12.39 -22.29 -4.06
N GLN A 31 -13.36 -21.43 -4.33
CA GLN A 31 -13.18 -19.99 -4.25
C GLN A 31 -13.04 -19.56 -2.79
N SER A 32 -12.00 -18.78 -2.50
CA SER A 32 -11.77 -18.27 -1.15
C SER A 32 -12.68 -17.08 -0.85
N GLU A 33 -13.30 -17.08 0.34
CA GLU A 33 -13.97 -15.89 0.87
C GLU A 33 -12.98 -14.75 1.06
N GLN A 34 -13.38 -13.53 0.70
CA GLN A 34 -12.52 -12.34 0.76
C GLN A 34 -13.04 -11.38 1.82
N ILE A 35 -12.26 -11.15 2.88
CA ILE A 35 -12.61 -10.25 3.97
C ILE A 35 -11.48 -9.23 4.15
N LEU A 36 -11.67 -8.01 3.64
CA LEU A 36 -10.65 -6.97 3.76
C LEU A 36 -10.50 -6.55 5.21
N VAL A 37 -9.26 -6.44 5.68
CA VAL A 37 -8.92 -6.01 7.04
C VAL A 37 -7.81 -4.97 7.01
N GLN A 38 -7.70 -4.16 8.07
CA GLN A 38 -6.63 -3.16 8.17
C GLN A 38 -5.38 -3.67 8.91
N SER A 39 -5.45 -4.84 9.54
CA SER A 39 -4.33 -5.40 10.28
C SER A 39 -4.39 -6.92 10.34
N GLN A 40 -3.22 -7.53 10.53
CA GLN A 40 -3.10 -8.97 10.79
C GLN A 40 -3.79 -9.37 12.10
N GLY A 41 -3.81 -8.49 13.11
CA GLY A 41 -4.54 -8.73 14.35
C GLY A 41 -6.04 -8.94 14.11
N MET A 42 -6.65 -8.12 13.24
CA MET A 42 -8.06 -8.26 12.87
C MET A 42 -8.32 -9.54 12.07
N ALA A 43 -7.44 -9.91 11.14
CA ALA A 43 -7.54 -11.18 10.41
C ALA A 43 -7.57 -12.39 11.37
N GLN A 44 -6.66 -12.39 12.35
CA GLN A 44 -6.53 -13.49 13.30
C GLN A 44 -7.75 -13.57 14.21
N TRP A 45 -8.19 -12.42 14.71
CA TRP A 45 -9.40 -12.32 15.53
C TRP A 45 -10.64 -12.80 14.77
N LEU A 46 -10.86 -12.32 13.53
CA LEU A 46 -12.00 -12.76 12.71
C LEU A 46 -11.93 -14.25 12.41
N LYS A 47 -10.75 -14.80 12.09
CA LYS A 47 -10.57 -16.23 11.82
C LYS A 47 -11.00 -17.08 13.03
N GLN A 48 -10.58 -16.70 14.23
CA GLN A 48 -11.01 -17.37 15.46
C GLN A 48 -12.52 -17.25 15.66
N GLN A 49 -13.06 -16.04 15.52
CA GLN A 49 -14.49 -15.80 15.72
C GLN A 49 -15.38 -16.56 14.74
N ILE A 50 -14.98 -16.66 13.47
CA ILE A 50 -15.68 -17.47 12.47
C ILE A 50 -15.60 -18.95 12.85
N ALA A 51 -14.42 -19.45 13.24
CA ALA A 51 -14.26 -20.85 13.64
C ALA A 51 -15.11 -21.21 14.88
N GLU A 52 -15.20 -20.32 15.87
CA GLU A 52 -16.03 -20.51 17.06
C GLU A 52 -17.52 -20.60 16.73
N ASN A 53 -18.01 -19.85 15.74
CA ASN A 53 -19.43 -19.81 15.37
C ASN A 53 -19.81 -20.85 14.31
N CYS A 54 -18.89 -21.22 13.42
CA CYS A 54 -19.14 -22.12 12.29
C CYS A 54 -18.48 -23.50 12.46
N GLY A 55 -17.70 -23.72 13.52
CA GLY A 55 -16.92 -24.93 13.77
C GLY A 55 -15.55 -24.95 13.06
N VAL A 56 -15.41 -24.23 11.94
CA VAL A 56 -14.16 -24.12 11.18
C VAL A 56 -14.08 -22.77 10.46
N ALA A 57 -12.87 -22.22 10.33
CA ALA A 57 -12.57 -21.11 9.44
C ALA A 57 -11.48 -21.54 8.46
N ALA A 58 -11.87 -21.84 7.22
CA ALA A 58 -10.98 -22.34 6.19
C ALA A 58 -11.21 -21.60 4.86
N ASN A 59 -10.17 -21.53 4.03
CA ASN A 59 -10.20 -20.89 2.71
C ASN A 59 -10.72 -19.43 2.73
N ILE A 60 -10.34 -18.64 3.75
CA ILE A 60 -10.66 -17.22 3.84
C ILE A 60 -9.37 -16.41 3.65
N ALA A 61 -9.38 -15.50 2.68
CA ALA A 61 -8.31 -14.54 2.48
C ALA A 61 -8.63 -13.21 3.18
N PHE A 62 -7.61 -12.65 3.80
CA PHE A 62 -7.69 -11.38 4.53
C PHE A 62 -6.76 -10.33 3.91
N PRO A 63 -7.03 -9.85 2.68
CA PRO A 63 -6.18 -8.87 2.03
C PRO A 63 -6.27 -7.50 2.72
N LEU A 64 -5.17 -6.76 2.72
CA LEU A 64 -5.19 -5.33 3.05
C LEU A 64 -5.88 -4.56 1.91
N PRO A 65 -6.49 -3.38 2.17
CA PRO A 65 -7.20 -2.61 1.15
C PRO A 65 -6.34 -2.31 -0.08
N ALA A 66 -5.10 -1.85 0.11
CA ALA A 66 -4.19 -1.52 -0.99
C ALA A 66 -3.91 -2.73 -1.90
N SER A 67 -3.57 -3.88 -1.30
CA SER A 67 -3.29 -5.12 -2.04
C SER A 67 -4.53 -5.64 -2.76
N PHE A 68 -5.72 -5.51 -2.16
CA PHE A 68 -6.98 -5.88 -2.81
C PHE A 68 -7.24 -5.00 -4.04
N ILE A 69 -7.11 -3.68 -3.92
CA ILE A 69 -7.33 -2.76 -5.04
C ILE A 69 -6.34 -3.06 -6.18
N TRP A 70 -5.07 -3.31 -5.88
CA TRP A 70 -4.10 -3.69 -6.91
C TRP A 70 -4.47 -5.01 -7.61
N HIS A 71 -4.92 -6.02 -6.86
CA HIS A 71 -5.40 -7.28 -7.43
C HIS A 71 -6.59 -7.06 -8.37
N GLN A 72 -7.50 -6.15 -8.01
CA GLN A 72 -8.61 -5.78 -8.87
C GLN A 72 -8.13 -5.07 -10.15
N TYR A 73 -7.15 -4.16 -10.08
CA TYR A 73 -6.54 -3.54 -11.27
C TYR A 73 -5.91 -4.57 -12.19
N HIS A 74 -5.12 -5.50 -11.66
CA HIS A 74 -4.52 -6.58 -12.44
C HIS A 74 -5.57 -7.43 -13.17
N ARG A 75 -6.74 -7.65 -12.55
CA ARG A 75 -7.80 -8.48 -13.11
C ARG A 75 -8.64 -7.74 -14.16
N THR A 76 -8.81 -6.42 -14.04
CA THR A 76 -9.77 -5.66 -14.86
C THR A 76 -9.13 -4.80 -15.93
N LEU A 77 -7.88 -4.34 -15.74
CA LEU A 77 -7.17 -3.47 -16.68
C LEU A 77 -6.16 -4.28 -17.51
N PRO A 78 -5.96 -3.94 -18.79
CA PRO A 78 -4.96 -4.60 -19.61
C PRO A 78 -3.54 -4.22 -19.14
N ASN A 79 -2.61 -5.18 -19.26
CA ASN A 79 -1.16 -4.97 -19.08
C ASN A 79 -0.72 -4.45 -17.69
N VAL A 80 -1.51 -4.64 -16.64
CA VAL A 80 -1.06 -4.36 -15.27
C VAL A 80 -0.22 -5.53 -14.77
N PRO A 81 1.01 -5.31 -14.24
CA PRO A 81 1.84 -6.38 -13.73
C PRO A 81 1.29 -6.96 -12.41
N GLN A 82 1.55 -8.24 -12.17
CA GLN A 82 1.04 -8.95 -10.98
C GLN A 82 1.54 -8.33 -9.67
N ARG A 83 2.77 -7.80 -9.66
CA ARG A 83 3.35 -7.08 -8.53
C ARG A 83 3.41 -5.60 -8.87
N ASN A 84 3.14 -4.75 -7.89
CA ASN A 84 3.28 -3.32 -8.08
C ASN A 84 4.78 -2.96 -8.01
N ALA A 85 5.34 -2.50 -9.13
CA ALA A 85 6.75 -2.10 -9.21
C ALA A 85 7.08 -0.94 -8.25
N PHE A 86 6.08 -0.15 -7.87
CA PHE A 86 6.15 0.97 -6.96
C PHE A 86 5.76 0.62 -5.53
N GLU A 87 5.74 -0.67 -5.16
CA GLU A 87 5.74 -1.06 -3.75
C GLU A 87 6.96 -0.45 -3.05
N LYS A 88 6.76 0.09 -1.85
CA LYS A 88 7.79 0.79 -1.04
C LYS A 88 9.13 0.05 -1.03
N GLU A 89 9.13 -1.25 -0.76
CA GLU A 89 10.36 -2.06 -0.65
C GLU A 89 11.11 -2.08 -1.97
N SER A 90 10.41 -2.32 -3.08
CA SER A 90 10.97 -2.27 -4.43
C SER A 90 11.52 -0.87 -4.73
N MET A 91 10.74 0.17 -4.46
CA MET A 91 11.10 1.55 -4.73
C MET A 91 12.35 1.98 -3.97
N GLN A 92 12.50 1.56 -2.71
CA GLN A 92 13.69 1.84 -1.91
C GLN A 92 14.97 1.31 -2.59
N TRP A 93 14.94 0.10 -3.13
CA TRP A 93 16.09 -0.47 -3.85
C TRP A 93 16.38 0.28 -5.16
N HIS A 94 15.33 0.63 -5.92
CA HIS A 94 15.49 1.43 -7.14
C HIS A 94 16.10 2.81 -6.84
N LEU A 95 15.60 3.48 -5.80
CA LEU A 95 16.12 4.77 -5.34
C LEU A 95 17.57 4.66 -4.86
N MET A 96 17.92 3.60 -4.15
CA MET A 96 19.29 3.36 -3.70
C MET A 96 20.27 3.23 -4.88
N ALA A 97 19.83 2.66 -6.00
CA ALA A 97 20.62 2.61 -7.23
C ALA A 97 20.61 3.94 -8.01
N LEU A 98 19.49 4.67 -7.99
CA LEU A 98 19.30 5.90 -8.77
C LEU A 98 19.98 7.12 -8.12
N ILE A 99 19.80 7.35 -6.83
CA ILE A 99 20.27 8.55 -6.11
C ILE A 99 21.76 8.85 -6.37
N PRO A 100 22.69 7.89 -6.31
CA PRO A 100 24.11 8.15 -6.59
C PRO A 100 24.37 8.80 -7.95
N THR A 101 23.56 8.47 -8.97
CA THR A 101 23.68 9.05 -10.32
C THR A 101 23.21 10.51 -10.37
N LEU A 102 22.29 10.90 -9.47
CA LEU A 102 21.73 12.25 -9.38
C LEU A 102 22.61 13.20 -8.56
N LEU A 103 23.52 12.70 -7.73
CA LEU A 103 24.42 13.53 -6.89
C LEU A 103 25.42 14.38 -7.70
N LEU A 104 25.51 14.17 -9.01
CA LEU A 104 26.30 15.00 -9.92
C LEU A 104 25.59 16.31 -10.28
N LEU A 105 24.26 16.37 -10.11
CA LEU A 105 23.44 17.52 -10.42
C LEU A 105 23.52 18.57 -9.30
N PRO A 106 23.60 19.88 -9.62
CA PRO A 106 23.72 20.94 -8.63
C PRO A 106 22.52 21.01 -7.67
N GLU A 107 21.33 20.63 -8.12
CA GLU A 107 20.10 20.61 -7.33
C GLU A 107 20.17 19.61 -6.16
N PHE A 108 21.06 18.61 -6.25
CA PHE A 108 21.26 17.56 -5.24
C PHE A 108 22.48 17.84 -4.34
N ALA A 109 23.03 19.06 -4.35
CA ALA A 109 24.24 19.40 -3.59
C ALA A 109 24.10 19.16 -2.08
N GLU A 110 22.96 19.50 -1.48
CA GLU A 110 22.70 19.25 -0.06
C GLU A 110 22.65 17.74 0.25
N LEU A 111 22.03 16.97 -0.64
CA LEU A 111 21.95 15.52 -0.51
C LEU A 111 23.34 14.88 -0.60
N LYS A 112 24.15 15.36 -1.54
CA LYS A 112 25.55 14.93 -1.70
C LYS A 112 26.36 15.22 -0.43
N GLN A 113 26.19 16.40 0.16
CA GLN A 113 26.85 16.74 1.41
C GLN A 113 26.38 15.84 2.56
N TYR A 114 25.07 15.59 2.68
CA TYR A 114 24.51 14.70 3.71
C TYR A 114 25.06 13.27 3.63
N LEU A 115 25.15 12.73 2.41
CA LEU A 115 25.65 11.38 2.16
C LEU A 115 27.16 11.23 2.30
N SER A 116 27.92 12.34 2.25
CA SER A 116 29.37 12.31 2.46
C SER A 116 29.74 11.73 3.84
N GLY A 117 30.84 10.97 3.89
CA GLY A 117 31.30 10.28 5.09
C GLY A 117 32.22 9.11 4.79
N GLN A 118 32.40 8.22 5.78
CA GLN A 118 33.08 6.94 5.56
C GLN A 118 32.20 6.00 4.72
N PRO A 119 32.74 5.12 3.86
CA PRO A 119 31.94 4.30 2.94
C PRO A 119 30.82 3.48 3.61
N GLN A 120 31.06 2.96 4.81
CA GLN A 120 30.06 2.21 5.58
C GLN A 120 28.90 3.10 6.07
N THR A 121 29.21 4.33 6.50
CA THR A 121 28.18 5.28 6.94
C THR A 121 27.43 5.90 5.76
N GLU A 122 28.08 6.05 4.62
CA GLU A 122 27.46 6.50 3.36
C GLU A 122 26.39 5.52 2.88
N GLN A 123 26.70 4.22 2.78
CA GLN A 123 25.72 3.22 2.34
C GLN A 123 24.53 3.10 3.30
N GLN A 124 24.78 3.18 4.62
CA GLN A 124 23.71 3.16 5.61
C GLN A 124 22.80 4.37 5.48
N LYS A 125 23.36 5.59 5.35
CA LYS A 125 22.58 6.82 5.13
C LYS A 125 21.78 6.75 3.83
N LEU A 126 22.40 6.26 2.76
CA LEU A 126 21.74 6.10 1.46
C LEU A 126 20.55 5.14 1.55
N TYR A 127 20.72 3.99 2.22
CA TYR A 127 19.63 3.04 2.44
C TYR A 127 18.47 3.66 3.22
N GLN A 128 18.77 4.35 4.33
CA GLN A 128 17.76 5.01 5.16
C GLN A 128 17.03 6.13 4.42
N LEU A 129 17.77 6.98 3.71
CA LEU A 129 17.23 8.06 2.88
C LEU A 129 16.33 7.51 1.77
N SER A 130 16.78 6.49 1.05
CA SER A 130 16.00 5.84 0.00
C SER A 130 14.69 5.29 0.54
N GLY A 131 14.71 4.72 1.75
CA GLY A 131 13.50 4.24 2.44
C GLY A 131 12.55 5.39 2.80
N LYS A 132 13.07 6.52 3.26
CA LYS A 132 12.26 7.72 3.57
C LYS A 132 11.65 8.36 2.33
N ILE A 133 12.38 8.41 1.22
CA ILE A 133 11.85 8.92 -0.05
C ILE A 133 10.80 7.95 -0.60
N ALA A 134 11.04 6.63 -0.54
CA ALA A 134 10.05 5.62 -0.92
C ALA A 134 8.77 5.73 -0.08
N ASP A 135 8.90 5.97 1.23
CA ASP A 135 7.76 6.23 2.13
C ASP A 135 6.94 7.46 1.72
N LEU A 136 7.59 8.52 1.25
CA LEU A 136 6.90 9.73 0.78
C LEU A 136 6.20 9.48 -0.56
N PHE A 137 6.86 8.82 -1.50
CA PHE A 137 6.24 8.49 -2.79
C PHE A 137 5.05 7.54 -2.64
N ASP A 138 5.13 6.53 -1.76
CA ASP A 138 4.00 5.65 -1.43
C ASP A 138 2.79 6.47 -0.93
N GLN A 139 3.03 7.46 -0.06
CA GLN A 139 1.98 8.37 0.41
C GLN A 139 1.45 9.28 -0.70
N TYR A 140 2.32 9.85 -1.54
CA TYR A 140 1.90 10.73 -2.63
C TYR A 140 1.04 10.00 -3.66
N LEU A 141 1.36 8.74 -3.98
CA LEU A 141 0.53 7.92 -4.87
C LEU A 141 -0.92 7.76 -4.38
N VAL A 142 -1.16 7.86 -3.07
CA VAL A 142 -2.49 7.74 -2.46
C VAL A 142 -3.15 9.11 -2.23
N TYR A 143 -2.43 10.06 -1.65
CA TYR A 143 -3.01 11.31 -1.14
C TYR A 143 -2.80 12.52 -2.04
N ARG A 144 -1.79 12.50 -2.91
CA ARG A 144 -1.43 13.59 -3.83
C ARG A 144 -1.00 13.03 -5.21
N PRO A 145 -1.78 12.14 -5.83
CA PRO A 145 -1.39 11.50 -7.09
C PRO A 145 -1.11 12.54 -8.20
N GLU A 146 -1.78 13.68 -8.14
CA GLU A 146 -1.58 14.81 -9.06
C GLU A 146 -0.16 15.39 -9.01
N TRP A 147 0.54 15.31 -7.87
CA TRP A 147 1.94 15.75 -7.79
C TRP A 147 2.85 14.83 -8.58
N ILE A 148 2.64 13.52 -8.50
CA ILE A 148 3.41 12.52 -9.24
C ILE A 148 3.21 12.74 -10.75
N THR A 149 1.97 12.93 -11.19
CA THR A 149 1.66 13.22 -12.60
C THR A 149 2.29 14.53 -13.07
N ALA A 150 2.29 15.58 -12.24
CA ALA A 150 2.91 16.85 -12.59
C ALA A 150 4.44 16.72 -12.73
N TRP A 151 5.11 16.03 -11.80
CA TRP A 151 6.55 15.77 -11.89
C TRP A 151 6.92 14.90 -13.10
N GLU A 152 6.12 13.88 -13.43
CA GLU A 152 6.34 13.05 -14.63
C GLU A 152 6.26 13.88 -15.93
N GLN A 153 5.48 14.96 -15.92
CA GLN A 153 5.35 15.91 -17.03
C GLN A 153 6.36 17.07 -16.97
N ASN A 154 7.33 17.05 -16.03
CA ASN A 154 8.29 18.13 -15.77
C ASN A 154 7.61 19.47 -15.42
N ASN A 155 6.45 19.43 -14.75
CA ASN A 155 5.71 20.61 -14.32
C ASN A 155 5.90 20.89 -12.82
N ASP A 156 7.13 21.24 -12.43
CA ASP A 156 7.48 21.50 -11.03
C ASP A 156 6.71 22.67 -10.44
N GLN A 157 6.37 23.67 -11.26
CA GLN A 157 5.63 24.86 -10.81
C GLN A 157 4.25 24.51 -10.24
N ALA A 158 3.55 23.54 -10.85
CA ALA A 158 2.25 23.11 -10.35
C ALA A 158 2.34 22.54 -8.93
N VAL A 159 3.39 21.77 -8.64
CA VAL A 159 3.60 21.18 -7.32
C VAL A 159 4.03 22.26 -6.31
N ILE A 160 4.94 23.16 -6.68
CA ILE A 160 5.38 24.25 -5.80
C ILE A 160 4.19 25.14 -5.40
N GLN A 161 3.32 25.48 -6.36
CA GLN A 161 2.11 26.26 -6.07
C GLN A 161 1.16 25.52 -5.12
N ALA A 162 0.97 24.22 -5.32
CA ALA A 162 0.14 23.41 -4.43
C ALA A 162 0.69 23.36 -2.99
N ILE A 163 2.02 23.32 -2.83
CA ILE A 163 2.67 23.36 -1.51
C ILE A 163 2.49 24.74 -0.84
N MET A 164 2.63 25.84 -1.58
CA MET A 164 2.55 27.20 -1.02
C MET A 164 1.13 27.65 -0.63
N GLN A 165 0.09 26.96 -1.08
CA GLN A 165 -1.30 27.27 -0.76
C GLN A 165 -1.80 26.62 0.55
N HIS A 166 -0.95 25.86 1.23
CA HIS A 166 -1.21 25.19 2.50
C HIS A 166 -0.21 25.65 3.58
#